data_AF-A0A2G6IFB0-F1
#
_entry.id   AF-A0A2G6IFB0-F1
#
_cell.length_a   1.000
_cell.length_b   1.000
_cell.length_c   1.000
_cell.angle_alpha   90.00
_cell.angle_beta   90.00
_cell.angle_gamma   90.00
#
_symmetry.space_group_name_H-M   'P 1'
#
loop_
_entity.id
_entity.type
_entity.pdbx_description
1 polymer ?
#
loop_
_entity_poly.entity_id
_entity_poly.type
_entity_poly.pdbx_seq_one_letter_code
_entity_poly.pdbx_strand_id
1 'polypeptide(L)'
;MAPDQKKGVWKNARGKGRRTPKGRQLDPEALAQVQALLGDRPRRRDLLIEFLHLIQDAYGHLSAPHIRALAQEMGTGQAEIYEVATFYAHFDVVAEGETPPPALTIRVCDSLSCELAGAGALHKALQDGLDPAEVRVLRAPCMGRCDVAPVLELGHNHIDHATYEKTVAAIHAGEVHAEIPDYQGFTEYKADGGYRTLARLRDNGDWEEVQAGILAAGLR
;
A
#
# COMPACT_ATOMS: atom_id res chain seq x y z
N MET A 1 9.82 21.08 -37.64
CA MET A 1 8.71 20.70 -36.73
C MET A 1 7.41 21.21 -37.33
N ALA A 2 6.58 20.32 -37.87
CA ALA A 2 5.29 20.71 -38.42
C ALA A 2 4.34 21.09 -37.27
N PRO A 3 3.66 22.24 -37.31
CA PRO A 3 2.69 22.59 -36.28
C PRO A 3 1.43 21.72 -36.42
N ASP A 4 1.12 20.94 -35.39
CA ASP A 4 -0.11 20.15 -35.29
C ASP A 4 -1.35 21.07 -35.33
N GLN A 5 -2.16 20.91 -36.38
CA GLN A 5 -3.31 21.78 -36.72
C GLN A 5 -4.65 21.27 -36.17
N LYS A 6 -4.71 20.60 -35.02
CA LYS A 6 -5.99 20.14 -34.46
C LYS A 6 -6.86 21.31 -33.94
N LYS A 7 -8.11 21.38 -34.40
CA LYS A 7 -9.13 22.34 -33.95
C LYS A 7 -9.44 22.11 -32.46
N GLY A 8 -9.40 23.17 -31.65
CA GLY A 8 -9.70 23.11 -30.20
C GLY A 8 -11.13 22.62 -29.92
N VAL A 9 -11.30 21.97 -28.76
CA VAL A 9 -12.48 21.17 -28.36
C VAL A 9 -13.75 22.02 -28.19
N TRP A 10 -13.62 23.33 -27.95
CA TRP A 10 -14.74 24.23 -27.64
C TRP A 10 -14.63 25.49 -28.51
N LYS A 11 -15.25 25.51 -29.70
CA LYS A 11 -15.06 26.55 -30.71
C LYS A 11 -16.35 27.32 -31.05
N ASN A 12 -16.95 28.00 -30.06
CA ASN A 12 -18.16 28.82 -30.26
C ASN A 12 -17.97 30.34 -30.07
N ALA A 13 -16.74 30.85 -29.87
CA ALA A 13 -16.50 32.29 -29.70
C ALA A 13 -15.16 32.77 -30.30
N ARG A 14 -15.07 34.09 -30.62
CA ARG A 14 -13.86 34.76 -31.11
C ARG A 14 -12.80 34.81 -29.99
N GLY A 15 -11.98 33.77 -29.91
CA GLY A 15 -10.83 33.64 -29.00
C GLY A 15 -10.06 32.35 -29.29
N LYS A 16 -8.83 32.22 -28.77
CA LYS A 16 -8.11 30.93 -28.83
C LYS A 16 -8.86 29.93 -27.94
N GLY A 17 -9.71 29.10 -28.55
CA GLY A 17 -10.42 28.03 -27.85
C GLY A 17 -9.45 27.09 -27.14
N ARG A 18 -9.85 26.58 -25.97
CA ARG A 18 -9.00 25.70 -25.16
C ARG A 18 -8.63 24.45 -25.96
N ARG A 19 -7.32 24.16 -26.02
CA ARG A 19 -6.78 23.00 -26.77
C ARG A 19 -7.04 21.68 -26.07
N THR A 20 -7.25 21.73 -24.75
CA THR A 20 -7.42 20.56 -23.90
C THR A 20 -8.64 20.70 -23.00
N PRO A 21 -9.19 19.59 -22.47
CA PRO A 21 -10.21 19.63 -21.42
C PRO A 21 -9.76 20.44 -20.18
N LYS A 22 -10.75 20.88 -19.39
CA LYS A 22 -10.50 21.44 -18.05
C LYS A 22 -9.96 20.34 -17.12
N GLY A 23 -9.01 20.69 -16.24
CA GLY A 23 -8.42 19.78 -15.26
C GLY A 23 -7.01 19.26 -15.64
N ARG A 24 -6.51 18.33 -14.81
CA ARG A 24 -5.26 17.60 -15.04
C ARG A 24 -5.38 16.74 -16.30
N GLN A 25 -4.39 16.86 -17.17
CA GLN A 25 -4.37 16.12 -18.42
C GLN A 25 -4.03 14.67 -18.16
N LEU A 26 -4.64 13.78 -18.93
CA LEU A 26 -4.32 12.36 -18.88
C LEU A 26 -3.00 12.15 -19.62
N ASP A 27 -2.03 11.61 -18.91
CA ASP A 27 -0.76 11.17 -19.48
C ASP A 27 -0.94 9.77 -20.11
N PRO A 28 -0.72 9.61 -21.42
CA PRO A 28 -0.84 8.31 -22.08
C PRO A 28 0.13 7.25 -21.53
N GLU A 29 1.32 7.65 -21.07
CA GLU A 29 2.32 6.74 -20.52
C GLU A 29 1.87 6.22 -19.16
N ALA A 30 1.46 7.11 -18.26
CA ALA A 30 0.91 6.74 -16.95
C ALA A 30 -0.35 5.87 -17.09
N LEU A 31 -1.20 6.15 -18.10
CA LEU A 31 -2.37 5.30 -18.37
C LEU A 31 -1.94 3.89 -18.78
N ALA A 32 -1.02 3.75 -19.73
CA ALA A 32 -0.55 2.44 -20.18
C ALA A 32 0.12 1.65 -19.03
N GLN A 33 0.90 2.32 -18.20
CA GLN A 33 1.50 1.78 -16.99
C GLN A 33 0.46 1.23 -16.00
N VAL A 34 -0.57 2.02 -15.67
CA VAL A 34 -1.66 1.59 -14.78
C VAL A 34 -2.43 0.41 -15.40
N GLN A 35 -2.75 0.47 -16.69
CA GLN A 35 -3.44 -0.61 -17.38
C GLN A 35 -2.66 -1.93 -17.35
N ALA A 36 -1.34 -1.85 -17.58
CA ALA A 36 -0.46 -3.01 -17.52
C ALA A 36 -0.42 -3.63 -16.11
N LEU A 37 -0.32 -2.81 -15.05
CA LEU A 37 -0.31 -3.29 -13.67
C LEU A 37 -1.63 -3.97 -13.27
N LEU A 38 -2.75 -3.34 -13.62
CA LEU A 38 -4.06 -3.85 -13.25
C LEU A 38 -4.42 -5.12 -14.03
N GLY A 39 -3.96 -5.24 -15.28
CA GLY A 39 -4.22 -6.39 -16.16
C GLY A 39 -5.73 -6.62 -16.34
N ASP A 40 -6.15 -7.89 -16.27
CA ASP A 40 -7.55 -8.30 -16.46
C ASP A 40 -8.41 -8.25 -15.18
N ARG A 41 -7.87 -7.72 -14.07
CA ARG A 41 -8.61 -7.62 -12.81
C ARG A 41 -9.90 -6.80 -12.98
N PRO A 42 -11.01 -7.14 -12.32
CA PRO A 42 -12.23 -6.37 -12.51
C PRO A 42 -12.08 -4.94 -11.97
N ARG A 43 -12.56 -3.92 -12.69
CA ARG A 43 -12.48 -2.51 -12.27
C ARG A 43 -13.59 -2.16 -11.27
N ARG A 44 -13.63 -2.88 -10.15
CA ARG A 44 -14.61 -2.64 -9.07
C ARG A 44 -14.06 -1.64 -8.07
N ARG A 45 -14.94 -0.84 -7.45
CA ARG A 45 -14.54 0.20 -6.49
C ARG A 45 -13.92 -0.38 -5.21
N ASP A 46 -14.32 -1.59 -4.80
CA ASP A 46 -13.74 -2.29 -3.64
C ASP A 46 -12.25 -2.66 -3.83
N LEU A 47 -11.75 -2.67 -5.07
CA LEU A 47 -10.35 -2.96 -5.38
C LEU A 47 -9.48 -1.70 -5.47
N LEU A 48 -10.01 -0.52 -5.15
CA LEU A 48 -9.24 0.74 -5.23
C LEU A 48 -7.95 0.66 -4.40
N ILE A 49 -8.04 0.21 -3.15
CA ILE A 49 -6.86 0.11 -2.27
C ILE A 49 -5.81 -0.87 -2.81
N GLU A 50 -6.25 -2.00 -3.36
CA GLU A 50 -5.38 -2.99 -4.00
C GLU A 50 -4.64 -2.37 -5.20
N PHE A 51 -5.33 -1.57 -6.00
CA PHE A 51 -4.71 -0.89 -7.15
C PHE A 51 -3.75 0.21 -6.73
N LEU A 52 -4.02 0.91 -5.63
CA LEU A 52 -3.08 1.87 -5.05
C LEU A 52 -1.81 1.17 -4.56
N HIS A 53 -1.93 0.00 -3.91
CA HIS A 53 -0.78 -0.82 -3.53
C HIS A 53 0.03 -1.24 -4.77
N LEU A 54 -0.61 -1.77 -5.83
CA LEU A 54 0.10 -2.15 -7.05
C LEU A 54 0.90 -0.99 -7.68
N ILE A 55 0.33 0.22 -7.71
CA ILE A 55 1.02 1.40 -8.24
C ILE A 55 2.18 1.78 -7.33
N GLN A 56 1.97 1.81 -6.02
CA GLN A 56 3.02 2.18 -5.08
C GLN A 56 4.16 1.17 -5.07
N ASP A 57 3.88 -0.13 -5.07
CA ASP A 57 4.91 -1.16 -5.06
C ASP A 57 5.74 -1.12 -6.36
N ALA A 58 5.10 -0.79 -7.48
CA ALA A 58 5.76 -0.69 -8.78
C ALA A 58 6.61 0.59 -8.95
N TYR A 59 6.17 1.73 -8.39
CA TYR A 59 6.78 3.04 -8.65
C TYR A 59 7.35 3.74 -7.40
N GLY A 60 7.23 3.12 -6.23
CA GLY A 60 7.66 3.64 -4.93
C GLY A 60 6.78 4.75 -4.35
N HIS A 61 5.82 5.27 -5.11
CA HIS A 61 4.92 6.34 -4.69
C HIS A 61 3.72 6.45 -5.65
N LEU A 62 2.71 7.23 -5.26
CA LEU A 62 1.54 7.56 -6.05
C LEU A 62 1.71 8.95 -6.68
N SER A 63 2.24 8.99 -7.90
CA SER A 63 2.40 10.24 -8.64
C SER A 63 1.04 10.81 -9.09
N ALA A 64 0.96 12.13 -9.25
CA ALA A 64 -0.25 12.77 -9.79
C ALA A 64 -0.68 12.23 -11.18
N PRO A 65 0.23 11.93 -12.13
CA PRO A 65 -0.11 11.21 -13.37
C PRO A 65 -0.73 9.83 -13.13
N HIS A 66 -0.18 9.01 -12.23
CA HIS A 66 -0.72 7.68 -11.92
C HIS A 66 -2.10 7.75 -11.27
N ILE A 67 -2.30 8.68 -10.33
CA ILE A 67 -3.62 8.91 -9.72
C ILE A 67 -4.65 9.34 -10.78
N ARG A 68 -4.26 10.23 -11.71
CA ARG A 68 -5.15 10.65 -12.80
C ARG A 68 -5.48 9.51 -13.76
N ALA A 69 -4.49 8.66 -14.06
CA ALA A 69 -4.64 7.45 -14.87
C ALA A 69 -5.56 6.44 -14.20
N LEU A 70 -5.38 6.15 -12.91
CA LEU A 70 -6.25 5.24 -12.16
C LEU A 70 -7.70 5.75 -12.12
N ALA A 71 -7.91 7.06 -11.93
CA ALA A 71 -9.24 7.66 -12.00
C ALA A 71 -9.92 7.44 -13.36
N GLN A 72 -9.14 7.54 -14.44
CA GLN A 72 -9.64 7.27 -15.79
C GLN A 72 -10.01 5.79 -15.96
N GLU A 73 -9.14 4.89 -15.51
CA GLU A 73 -9.27 3.44 -15.67
C GLU A 73 -10.43 2.86 -14.85
N MET A 74 -10.66 3.40 -13.65
CA MET A 74 -11.77 2.99 -12.78
C MET A 74 -13.07 3.73 -13.06
N GLY A 75 -13.06 4.78 -13.88
CA GLY A 75 -14.22 5.64 -14.11
C GLY A 75 -14.67 6.41 -12.85
N THR A 76 -13.76 6.70 -11.93
CA THR A 76 -14.02 7.40 -10.66
C THR A 76 -13.44 8.81 -10.66
N GLY A 77 -13.91 9.65 -9.73
CA GLY A 77 -13.39 11.00 -9.58
C GLY A 77 -11.96 10.98 -9.04
N GLN A 78 -11.08 11.82 -9.57
CA GLN A 78 -9.71 11.93 -9.06
C GLN A 78 -9.67 12.31 -7.57
N ALA A 79 -10.61 13.14 -7.11
CA ALA A 79 -10.72 13.54 -5.72
C ALA A 79 -10.98 12.36 -4.79
N GLU A 80 -11.85 11.43 -5.18
CA GLU A 80 -12.16 10.22 -4.40
C GLU A 80 -10.93 9.33 -4.24
N ILE A 81 -10.16 9.14 -5.31
CA ILE A 81 -8.89 8.39 -5.23
C ILE A 81 -7.90 9.10 -4.31
N TYR A 82 -7.81 10.43 -4.40
CA TYR A 82 -6.91 11.22 -3.59
C TYR A 82 -7.29 11.18 -2.10
N GLU A 83 -8.58 11.24 -1.77
CA GLU A 83 -9.10 11.10 -0.40
C GLU A 83 -8.71 9.75 0.18
N VAL A 84 -8.89 8.66 -0.57
CA VAL A 84 -8.49 7.32 -0.13
C VAL A 84 -6.97 7.21 0.02
N ALA A 85 -6.21 7.67 -0.98
CA ALA A 85 -4.76 7.58 -0.96
C ALA A 85 -4.14 8.36 0.21
N THR A 86 -4.65 9.56 0.50
CA THR A 86 -4.13 10.40 1.60
C THR A 86 -4.64 9.99 2.99
N PHE A 87 -5.73 9.22 3.07
CA PHE A 87 -6.25 8.72 4.34
C PHE A 87 -5.35 7.63 4.94
N TYR A 88 -4.80 6.73 4.12
CA TYR A 88 -3.95 5.65 4.59
C TYR A 88 -2.48 6.08 4.66
N ALA A 89 -1.90 6.04 5.86
CA ALA A 89 -0.52 6.47 6.14
C ALA A 89 0.57 5.70 5.38
N HIS A 90 0.24 4.58 4.74
CA HIS A 90 1.20 3.79 3.98
C HIS A 90 1.44 4.35 2.57
N PHE A 91 0.52 5.15 2.03
CA PHE A 91 0.65 5.68 0.67
C PHE A 91 1.39 7.01 0.64
N ASP A 92 2.38 7.07 -0.24
CA ASP A 92 3.18 8.24 -0.54
C ASP A 92 2.60 8.95 -1.76
N VAL A 93 1.73 9.92 -1.51
CA VAL A 93 1.17 10.76 -2.58
C VAL A 93 2.14 11.88 -2.92
N VAL A 94 2.53 11.97 -4.19
CA VAL A 94 3.46 13.00 -4.69
C VAL A 94 2.71 13.91 -5.66
N ALA A 95 2.55 15.18 -5.27
CA ALA A 95 1.90 16.17 -6.11
C ALA A 95 2.82 16.63 -7.27
N GLU A 96 2.26 17.39 -8.21
CA GLU A 96 3.03 17.87 -9.35
C GLU A 96 4.22 18.74 -8.94
N GLY A 97 5.42 18.31 -9.33
CA GLY A 97 6.66 19.04 -9.07
C GLY A 97 7.23 18.84 -7.66
N GLU A 98 6.62 17.98 -6.85
CA GLU A 98 7.20 17.54 -5.58
C GLU A 98 8.28 16.47 -5.82
N THR A 99 9.29 16.46 -4.95
CA THR A 99 10.34 15.45 -4.97
C THR A 99 9.76 14.14 -4.39
N PRO A 100 9.86 13.01 -5.12
CA PRO A 100 9.47 11.71 -4.58
C PRO A 100 10.26 11.36 -3.31
N PRO A 101 9.70 10.52 -2.43
CA PRO A 101 10.45 10.04 -1.28
C PRO A 101 11.65 9.20 -1.72
N PRO A 102 12.68 9.08 -0.86
CA PRO A 102 13.75 8.11 -1.05
C PRO A 102 13.22 6.70 -1.29
N ALA A 103 13.96 5.92 -2.08
CA ALA A 103 13.54 4.58 -2.51
C ALA A 103 13.33 3.61 -1.34
N LEU A 104 14.03 3.83 -0.22
CA LEU A 104 13.91 3.02 0.98
C LEU A 104 13.27 3.83 2.11
N THR A 105 12.23 3.27 2.71
CA THR A 105 11.58 3.84 3.90
C THR A 105 11.74 2.89 5.08
N ILE A 106 12.20 3.44 6.20
CA ILE A 106 12.24 2.79 7.51
C ILE A 106 11.15 3.38 8.38
N ARG A 107 10.29 2.53 8.93
CA ARG A 107 9.26 2.91 9.89
C ARG A 107 9.61 2.36 11.25
N VAL A 108 9.89 3.21 12.23
CA VAL A 108 10.21 2.80 13.59
C VAL A 108 8.96 2.89 14.46
N CYS A 109 8.61 1.78 15.13
CA CYS A 109 7.47 1.74 16.03
C CYS A 109 7.69 2.70 17.23
N ASP A 110 6.75 3.61 17.47
CA ASP A 110 6.79 4.58 18.58
C ASP A 110 5.75 4.30 19.69
N SER A 111 5.16 3.10 19.68
CA SER A 111 4.23 2.67 20.72
C SER A 111 4.96 2.25 22.00
N LEU A 112 4.20 2.21 23.11
CA LEU A 112 4.73 2.11 24.48
C LEU A 112 5.84 1.07 24.67
N SER A 113 5.64 -0.18 24.26
CA SER A 113 6.64 -1.23 24.45
C SER A 113 7.95 -0.95 23.70
N CYS A 114 7.87 -0.40 22.49
CA CYS A 114 9.05 -0.04 21.70
C CYS A 114 9.75 1.19 22.26
N GLU A 115 9.01 2.21 22.70
CA GLU A 115 9.60 3.38 23.38
C GLU A 115 10.31 2.99 24.67
N LEU A 116 9.73 2.12 25.51
CA LEU A 116 10.38 1.57 26.70
C LEU A 116 11.63 0.74 26.36
N ALA A 117 11.65 0.09 25.20
CA ALA A 117 12.78 -0.69 24.70
C ALA A 117 13.80 0.14 23.90
N GLY A 118 13.67 1.47 23.85
CA GLY A 118 14.66 2.38 23.27
C GLY A 118 14.40 2.79 21.81
N ALA A 119 13.18 2.64 21.29
CA ALA A 119 12.85 3.02 19.91
C ALA A 119 13.14 4.49 19.58
N GLY A 120 12.95 5.42 20.54
CA GLY A 120 13.31 6.82 20.33
C GLY A 120 14.82 7.03 20.07
N ALA A 121 15.68 6.30 20.78
CA ALA A 121 17.13 6.35 20.55
C ALA A 121 17.51 5.68 19.23
N LEU A 122 16.88 4.56 18.89
CA LEU A 122 17.07 3.88 17.60
C LEU A 122 16.67 4.77 16.42
N HIS A 123 15.50 5.41 16.49
CA HIS A 123 15.03 6.34 15.46
C HIS A 123 16.04 7.46 15.24
N LYS A 124 16.55 8.07 16.32
CA LYS A 124 17.58 9.11 16.22
C LYS A 124 18.88 8.58 15.61
N ALA A 125 19.36 7.42 16.04
CA ALA A 125 20.58 6.83 15.50
C ALA A 125 20.46 6.55 14.00
N LEU A 126 19.30 6.08 13.52
CA LEU A 126 19.03 5.86 12.11
C LEU A 126 18.98 7.18 11.32
N GLN A 127 18.34 8.22 11.87
CA GLN A 127 18.31 9.55 11.24
C GLN A 127 19.69 10.20 11.13
N ASP A 128 20.52 10.05 12.16
CA ASP A 128 21.86 10.65 12.19
C ASP A 128 22.88 9.84 11.37
N GLY A 129 22.66 8.52 11.22
CA GLY A 129 23.62 7.59 10.60
C GLY A 129 23.37 7.24 9.14
N LEU A 130 22.18 7.51 8.59
CA LEU A 130 21.81 7.20 7.21
C LEU A 130 21.68 8.48 6.36
N ASP A 131 21.95 8.37 5.06
CA ASP A 131 21.78 9.49 4.13
C ASP A 131 20.27 9.73 3.86
N PRO A 132 19.72 10.91 4.22
CA PRO A 132 18.31 11.22 3.98
C PRO A 132 17.93 11.32 2.49
N ALA A 133 18.89 11.39 1.58
CA ALA A 133 18.63 11.30 0.14
C ALA A 133 18.32 9.86 -0.31
N GLU A 134 18.87 8.87 0.41
CA GLU A 134 18.77 7.44 0.06
C GLU A 134 17.72 6.72 0.92
N VAL A 135 17.58 7.11 2.19
CA VAL A 135 16.70 6.45 3.16
C VAL A 135 15.84 7.46 3.93
N ARG A 136 14.53 7.23 3.92
CA ARG A 136 13.57 8.00 4.72
C ARG A 136 13.27 7.27 6.01
N VAL A 137 13.51 7.91 7.16
CA VAL A 137 13.18 7.35 8.49
C VAL A 137 11.94 8.05 9.05
N LEU A 138 10.91 7.27 9.35
CA LEU A 138 9.62 7.72 9.87
C LEU A 138 9.31 7.05 11.21
N ARG A 139 8.48 7.72 12.01
CA ARG A 139 7.76 7.08 13.11
C ARG A 139 6.53 6.37 12.59
N ALA A 140 6.17 5.26 13.21
CA ALA A 140 4.98 4.50 12.89
C ALA A 140 4.29 3.97 14.15
N PRO A 141 2.96 3.79 14.09
CA PRO A 141 2.20 3.20 15.19
C PRO A 141 2.58 1.72 15.40
N CYS A 142 1.95 1.10 16.41
CA CYS A 142 2.19 -0.30 16.78
C CYS A 142 2.06 -1.25 15.58
N MET A 143 3.11 -2.07 15.39
CA MET A 143 3.21 -3.09 14.34
C MET A 143 2.78 -4.49 14.81
N GLY A 144 2.16 -4.60 15.99
CA GLY A 144 1.68 -5.89 16.53
C GLY A 144 2.78 -6.85 17.02
N ARG A 145 4.02 -6.37 17.18
CA ARG A 145 5.21 -7.17 17.54
C ARG A 145 5.83 -6.73 18.88
N CYS A 146 4.97 -6.51 19.87
CA CYS A 146 5.38 -5.92 21.15
C CYS A 146 6.28 -6.82 22.00
N ASP A 147 6.21 -8.13 21.81
CA ASP A 147 7.01 -9.16 22.49
C ASP A 147 8.49 -9.16 22.06
N VAL A 148 8.77 -8.67 20.85
CA VAL A 148 10.11 -8.57 20.27
C VAL A 148 10.58 -7.12 20.09
N ALA A 149 10.03 -6.21 20.89
CA ALA A 149 10.41 -4.80 20.90
C ALA A 149 11.93 -4.57 21.16
N PRO A 150 12.51 -3.47 20.64
CA PRO A 150 11.91 -2.53 19.69
C PRO A 150 11.82 -3.12 18.28
N VAL A 151 10.87 -2.65 17.48
CA VAL A 151 10.65 -3.14 16.10
C VAL A 151 10.62 -1.98 15.12
N LEU A 152 11.15 -2.21 13.93
CA LEU A 152 10.97 -1.35 12.78
C LEU A 152 10.64 -2.17 11.53
N GLU A 153 10.03 -1.50 10.56
CA GLU A 153 9.82 -2.03 9.21
C GLU A 153 10.80 -1.37 8.26
N LEU A 154 11.59 -2.17 7.55
CA LEU A 154 12.51 -1.80 6.48
C LEU A 154 11.88 -2.23 5.14
N GLY A 155 11.29 -1.29 4.40
CA GLY A 155 10.46 -1.63 3.23
C GLY A 155 9.20 -2.39 3.68
N HIS A 156 9.20 -3.72 3.51
CA HIS A 156 8.20 -4.67 3.99
C HIS A 156 8.77 -5.73 4.94
N ASN A 157 10.07 -5.65 5.27
CA ASN A 157 10.70 -6.56 6.22
C ASN A 157 10.63 -5.99 7.63
N HIS A 158 10.12 -6.77 8.59
CA HIS A 158 10.12 -6.36 9.99
C HIS A 158 11.40 -6.84 10.67
N ILE A 159 12.15 -5.91 11.26
CA ILE A 159 13.35 -6.23 12.04
C ILE A 159 12.95 -6.31 13.51
N ASP A 160 12.92 -7.52 14.03
CA ASP A 160 12.68 -7.82 15.44
C ASP A 160 13.94 -7.53 16.28
N HIS A 161 13.75 -7.13 17.56
CA HIS A 161 14.82 -6.66 18.45
C HIS A 161 15.77 -5.69 17.74
N ALA A 162 15.19 -4.69 17.09
CA ALA A 162 15.88 -3.83 16.14
C ALA A 162 17.03 -3.06 16.81
N THR A 163 18.18 -3.06 16.14
CA THR A 163 19.32 -2.19 16.46
C THR A 163 19.76 -1.47 15.20
N TYR A 164 20.56 -0.42 15.35
CA TYR A 164 21.13 0.29 14.21
C TYR A 164 21.93 -0.67 13.32
N GLU A 165 22.75 -1.53 13.92
CA GLU A 165 23.63 -2.48 13.22
C GLU A 165 22.82 -3.53 12.45
N LYS A 166 21.78 -4.11 13.07
CA LYS A 166 20.90 -5.06 12.39
C LYS A 166 20.20 -4.41 11.19
N THR A 167 19.79 -3.16 11.35
CA THR A 167 19.12 -2.41 10.28
C THR A 167 20.06 -2.13 9.11
N VAL A 168 21.27 -1.65 9.39
CA VAL A 168 22.29 -1.41 8.36
C VAL A 168 22.70 -2.70 7.67
N ALA A 169 22.84 -3.81 8.41
CA ALA A 169 23.11 -5.11 7.83
C ALA A 169 22.01 -5.55 6.85
N ALA A 170 20.73 -5.43 7.24
CA ALA A 170 19.60 -5.75 6.38
C ALA A 170 19.53 -4.85 5.13
N ILE A 171 19.84 -3.55 5.26
CA ILE A 171 19.95 -2.62 4.12
C ILE A 171 21.02 -3.12 3.13
N HIS A 172 22.21 -3.47 3.62
CA HIS A 172 23.30 -3.96 2.77
C HIS A 172 22.99 -5.31 2.13
N ALA A 173 22.24 -6.18 2.81
CA ALA A 173 21.80 -7.46 2.29
C ALA A 173 20.63 -7.34 1.31
N GLY A 174 19.97 -6.17 1.21
CA GLY A 174 18.77 -5.98 0.39
C GLY A 174 17.54 -6.70 0.95
N GLU A 175 17.53 -7.01 2.25
CA GLU A 175 16.46 -7.72 2.96
C GLU A 175 15.29 -6.79 3.28
N VAL A 176 14.60 -6.33 2.24
CA VAL A 176 13.51 -5.34 2.32
C VAL A 176 12.13 -5.96 2.18
N HIS A 177 12.04 -7.29 2.04
CA HIS A 177 10.78 -8.03 2.00
C HIS A 177 10.70 -9.00 3.17
N ALA A 178 9.48 -9.25 3.65
CA ALA A 178 9.25 -10.21 4.71
C ALA A 178 9.69 -11.61 4.29
N GLU A 179 10.41 -12.29 5.20
CA GLU A 179 10.64 -13.72 5.10
C GLU A 179 9.34 -14.45 5.42
N ILE A 180 8.83 -15.21 4.45
CA ILE A 180 7.64 -16.03 4.63
C ILE A 180 8.12 -17.39 5.14
N PRO A 181 7.83 -17.76 6.40
CA PRO A 181 8.23 -19.06 6.92
C PRO A 181 7.47 -20.19 6.22
N ASP A 182 7.96 -21.41 6.30
CA ASP A 182 7.19 -22.58 5.87
C ASP A 182 5.92 -22.70 6.73
N TYR A 183 4.77 -22.84 6.07
CA TYR A 183 3.47 -23.00 6.73
C TYR A 183 2.65 -24.09 6.03
N GLN A 184 1.69 -24.66 6.78
CA GLN A 184 0.76 -25.62 6.22
C GLN A 184 -0.12 -24.96 5.15
N GLY A 185 0.01 -25.40 3.91
CA GLY A 185 -0.76 -24.86 2.79
C GLY A 185 -2.24 -25.24 2.85
N PHE A 186 -3.08 -24.50 2.13
CA PHE A 186 -4.54 -24.74 2.09
C PHE A 186 -4.92 -26.18 1.73
N THR A 187 -4.24 -26.77 0.74
CA THR A 187 -4.50 -28.15 0.28
C THR A 187 -4.19 -29.17 1.37
N GLU A 188 -3.06 -29.02 2.05
CA GLU A 188 -2.62 -29.89 3.14
C GLU A 188 -3.55 -29.75 4.35
N TYR A 189 -3.86 -28.52 4.75
CA TYR A 189 -4.82 -28.24 5.82
C TYR A 189 -6.17 -28.92 5.58
N LYS A 190 -6.68 -28.89 4.33
CA LYS A 190 -7.92 -29.59 3.97
C LYS A 190 -7.78 -31.11 3.98
N ALA A 191 -6.66 -31.65 3.50
CA ALA A 191 -6.38 -33.09 3.53
C ALA A 191 -6.37 -33.62 4.96
N ASP A 192 -5.86 -32.83 5.90
CA ASP A 192 -5.83 -33.13 7.34
C ASP A 192 -7.19 -32.95 8.03
N GLY A 193 -8.24 -32.67 7.25
CA GLY A 193 -9.60 -32.54 7.74
C GLY A 193 -9.95 -31.14 8.24
N GLY A 194 -9.13 -30.13 7.90
CA GLY A 194 -9.49 -28.72 8.00
C GLY A 194 -10.78 -28.41 7.25
N TYR A 195 -11.57 -27.47 7.79
CA TYR A 195 -12.89 -27.09 7.29
C TYR A 195 -13.96 -28.20 7.17
N ARG A 196 -13.74 -29.41 7.67
CA ARG A 196 -14.77 -30.48 7.65
C ARG A 196 -16.12 -30.03 8.22
N THR A 197 -16.10 -29.34 9.37
CA THR A 197 -17.32 -28.80 9.99
C THR A 197 -17.99 -27.75 9.09
N LEU A 198 -17.22 -26.84 8.49
CA LEU A 198 -17.74 -25.83 7.58
C LEU A 198 -18.37 -26.46 6.33
N ALA A 199 -17.71 -27.46 5.74
CA ALA A 199 -18.24 -28.18 4.57
C ALA A 199 -19.57 -28.85 4.90
N ARG A 200 -19.64 -29.61 6.00
CA ARG A 200 -20.89 -30.21 6.49
C ARG A 200 -21.99 -29.17 6.69
N LEU A 201 -21.68 -28.05 7.35
CA LEU A 201 -22.67 -27.00 7.60
C LEU A 201 -23.15 -26.31 6.32
N ARG A 202 -22.30 -26.17 5.30
CA ARG A 202 -22.71 -25.60 4.00
C ARG A 202 -23.61 -26.55 3.20
N ASP A 203 -23.39 -27.85 3.32
CA ASP A 203 -24.16 -28.85 2.59
C ASP A 203 -25.57 -29.01 3.18
N ASN A 204 -25.67 -29.10 4.52
CA ASN A 204 -26.94 -29.41 5.19
C ASN A 204 -27.04 -28.87 6.63
N GLY A 205 -26.29 -27.84 6.98
CA GLY A 205 -26.31 -27.26 8.33
C GLY A 205 -27.58 -26.48 8.63
N ASP A 206 -27.94 -26.47 9.91
CA ASP A 206 -28.96 -25.59 10.47
C ASP A 206 -28.27 -24.39 11.16
N TRP A 207 -28.59 -23.19 10.70
CA TRP A 207 -27.99 -21.97 11.25
C TRP A 207 -28.50 -21.66 12.67
N GLU A 208 -29.71 -22.10 13.04
CA GLU A 208 -30.26 -21.91 14.39
C GLU A 208 -29.51 -22.78 15.40
N GLU A 209 -29.21 -24.03 15.05
CA GLU A 209 -28.39 -24.92 15.88
C GLU A 209 -26.96 -24.38 16.05
N VAL A 210 -26.34 -23.88 14.98
CA VAL A 210 -25.00 -23.27 15.04
C VAL A 210 -25.02 -22.05 15.95
N GLN A 211 -26.01 -21.17 15.82
CA GLN A 211 -26.14 -19.99 16.66
C GLN A 211 -26.34 -20.39 18.13
N ALA A 212 -27.23 -21.34 18.41
CA ALA A 212 -27.47 -21.83 19.76
C ALA A 212 -26.22 -22.46 20.37
N GLY A 213 -25.45 -23.23 19.59
CA GLY A 213 -24.19 -23.84 20.01
C GLY A 213 -23.11 -22.80 20.37
N ILE A 214 -22.93 -21.77 19.53
CA ILE A 214 -21.99 -20.67 19.82
C ILE A 214 -22.40 -19.92 21.08
N LEU A 215 -23.71 -19.65 21.25
CA LEU A 215 -24.24 -18.96 22.43
C LEU A 215 -24.02 -19.79 23.71
N ALA A 216 -24.30 -21.08 23.66
CA ALA A 216 -24.12 -22.00 24.78
C ALA A 216 -22.64 -22.21 25.15
N ALA A 217 -21.73 -22.12 24.17
CA ALA A 217 -20.29 -22.20 24.41
C ALA A 217 -19.75 -21.00 25.20
N GLY A 218 -20.54 -19.91 25.34
CA GLY A 218 -20.13 -18.71 26.04
C GLY A 218 -18.98 -17.98 25.35
N LEU A 219 -18.81 -18.17 24.04
CA LEU A 219 -17.84 -17.45 23.24
C LEU A 219 -18.17 -15.95 23.30
N ARG A 220 -17.19 -15.13 23.66
CA ARG A 220 -17.32 -13.67 23.81
C ARG A 220 -16.52 -12.95 22.74
#